data_AF-B0XFW8-F1
#
_entry.id   AF-B0XFW8-F1
#
_cell.length_a   1.000
_cell.length_b   1.000
_cell.length_c   1.000
_cell.angle_alpha   90.00
_cell.angle_beta   90.00
_cell.angle_gamma   90.00
#
_symmetry.space_group_name_H-M   'P 1'
#
loop_
_entity.id
_entity.type
_entity.pdbx_description
1 polymer ?
#
loop_
_entity_poly.entity_id
_entity_poly.type
_entity_poly.pdbx_seq_one_letter_code
_entity_poly.pdbx_strand_id
1 'polypeptide(L)' 'MEMALDNLSSAQKDELMSQVKQQIALANAQELLTKMTEKCFKKCISKPGTELDSSEQDCKRSMIFG' A
#
# COMPACT_ATOMS: atom_id res chain seq x y z
N MET A 1 14.62 12.15 13.43
CA MET A 1 14.64 12.48 11.98
C MET A 1 14.26 13.95 11.72
N GLU A 2 14.14 14.80 12.74
CA GLU A 2 13.64 16.18 12.57
C GLU A 2 14.75 17.23 12.44
N MET A 3 16.01 16.91 12.76
CA MET A 3 17.10 17.88 12.81
C MET A 3 17.73 18.24 11.44
N ALA A 4 17.34 17.57 10.36
CA ALA A 4 17.96 17.77 9.04
C ALA A 4 17.22 18.79 8.15
N LEU A 5 15.98 19.17 8.47
CA LEU A 5 15.15 19.95 7.55
C LEU A 5 15.40 21.47 7.62
N ASP A 6 15.82 21.98 8.78
CA ASP A 6 15.94 23.42 9.02
C ASP A 6 17.21 24.06 8.44
N ASN A 7 18.25 23.27 8.15
CA ASN A 7 19.52 23.76 7.59
C ASN A 7 19.67 23.57 6.07
N LEU A 8 18.65 23.03 5.39
CA LEU A 8 18.70 22.82 3.94
C LEU A 8 18.38 24.13 3.20
N SER A 9 19.20 24.47 2.21
CA SER A 9 18.88 25.56 1.26
C SER A 9 17.58 25.25 0.52
N SER A 10 16.91 26.27 -0.05
CA SER A 10 15.66 26.09 -0.81
C SER A 10 15.78 25.01 -1.89
N ALA A 11 16.90 24.97 -2.61
CA ALA A 11 17.18 23.95 -3.62
C ALA A 11 17.26 22.52 -3.05
N GLN A 12 17.88 22.35 -1.88
CA GLN A 12 17.98 21.05 -1.22
C GLN A 12 16.63 20.59 -0.61
N LYS A 13 15.79 21.55 -0.17
CA LYS A 13 14.42 21.26 0.28
C LYS A 13 13.55 20.78 -0.87
N ASP A 14 13.68 21.39 -2.04
CA ASP A 14 12.93 20.98 -3.24
C ASP A 14 13.31 19.56 -3.69
N GLU A 15 14.60 19.25 -3.68
CA GLU A 15 15.10 17.91 -4.02
C GLU A 15 14.63 16.86 -3.00
N LEU A 16 14.72 17.16 -1.71
CA LEU A 16 14.25 16.27 -0.65
C LEU A 16 12.73 16.09 -0.71
N MET A 17 11.95 17.14 -0.97
CA MET A 17 10.51 17.05 -1.17
C MET A 17 10.14 16.16 -2.36
N SER A 18 10.91 16.21 -3.44
CA SER A 18 10.74 15.32 -4.58
C SER A 18 10.93 13.85 -4.19
N GLN A 19 11.99 13.55 -3.44
CA GLN A 19 12.26 12.19 -2.94
C GLN A 19 11.20 11.73 -1.94
N VAL A 20 10.78 12.59 -1.01
CA VAL A 20 9.73 12.30 -0.03
C VAL A 20 8.40 12.06 -0.72
N LYS A 21 8.03 12.83 -1.76
CA LYS A 21 6.81 12.59 -2.55
C LYS A 21 6.81 11.21 -3.21
N GLN A 22 7.94 10.77 -3.76
CA GLN A 22 8.04 9.42 -4.31
C GLN A 22 7.85 8.35 -3.24
N GLN A 23 8.48 8.52 -2.07
CA GLN A 23 8.32 7.57 -0.96
C GLN A 23 6.89 7.59 -0.39
N ILE A 24 6.23 8.74 -0.32
CA ILE A 24 4.83 8.87 0.09
C ILE A 24 3.91 8.19 -0.93
N ALA A 25 4.14 8.35 -2.23
CA ALA A 25 3.36 7.66 -3.26
C ALA A 25 3.48 6.14 -3.12
N LEU A 26 4.69 5.64 -2.86
CA LEU A 26 4.93 4.22 -2.60
C LEU A 26 4.23 3.76 -1.32
N ALA A 27 4.36 4.51 -0.22
CA ALA A 27 3.72 4.18 1.05
C ALA A 27 2.19 4.18 0.95
N ASN A 28 1.61 5.16 0.26
CA ASN A 28 0.18 5.24 0.00
C ASN A 28 -0.31 4.06 -0.85
N ALA A 29 0.44 3.66 -1.88
CA ALA A 29 0.12 2.48 -2.68
C ALA A 29 0.20 1.19 -1.83
N GLN A 30 1.22 1.07 -0.98
CA GLN A 30 1.40 -0.06 -0.07
C GLN A 30 0.24 -0.16 0.94
N GLU A 31 -0.18 0.98 1.49
CA GLU A 31 -1.33 1.06 2.39
C GLU A 31 -2.63 0.68 1.68
N LEU A 32 -2.81 1.16 0.44
CA LEU A 32 -3.98 0.82 -0.38
C LEU A 32 -4.03 -0.68 -0.66
N LEU A 33 -2.90 -1.28 -1.06
CA LEU A 33 -2.77 -2.71 -1.30
C LEU A 33 -3.06 -3.51 -0.03
N THR A 34 -2.56 -3.08 1.12
CA THR A 34 -2.81 -3.74 2.41
C THR A 34 -4.30 -3.71 2.76
N LYS A 35 -4.94 -2.54 2.66
CA LYS A 35 -6.39 -2.38 2.91
C LYS A 35 -7.25 -3.17 1.93
N MET A 36 -6.86 -3.22 0.65
CA MET A 36 -7.52 -4.06 -0.36
C MET A 36 -7.39 -5.53 -0.01
N THR A 37 -6.20 -5.97 0.39
CA THR A 37 -5.91 -7.36 0.76
C THR A 37 -6.71 -7.77 2.00
N GLU A 38 -6.81 -6.91 3.02
CA GLU A 38 -7.62 -7.18 4.21
C GLU A 38 -9.13 -7.25 3.91
N LYS A 39 -9.64 -6.32 3.09
CA LYS A 39 -11.04 -6.35 2.65
C LYS A 39 -11.34 -7.60 1.82
N CYS A 40 -10.43 -7.94 0.91
CA CYS A 40 -10.51 -9.12 0.08
C CYS A 40 -10.49 -10.38 0.95
N PHE A 41 -9.60 -10.46 1.94
CA PHE A 41 -9.54 -11.57 2.87
C PHE A 41 -10.85 -11.72 3.67
N LYS A 42 -11.34 -10.64 4.28
CA LYS A 42 -12.60 -10.68 5.05
C LYS A 42 -13.83 -11.02 4.21
N LYS A 43 -13.84 -10.63 2.93
CA LYS A 43 -15.00 -10.80 2.05
C LYS A 43 -14.98 -12.13 1.31
N CYS A 44 -13.79 -12.60 0.94
CA CYS A 44 -13.61 -13.79 0.13
C CYS A 44 -13.26 -15.03 0.96
N ILE A 45 -12.62 -14.90 2.12
CA ILE A 45 -12.23 -16.05 2.95
C ILE A 45 -13.29 -16.32 4.01
N SER A 46 -14.05 -17.40 3.81
CA SER A 46 -15.12 -17.80 4.72
C SER A 46 -14.61 -18.67 5.85
N LYS A 47 -13.58 -19.47 5.53
CA LYS A 47 -13.00 -20.44 6.45
C LYS A 47 -11.47 -20.40 6.28
N PRO A 48 -10.73 -19.75 7.20
CA PRO A 48 -9.29 -19.66 7.07
C PRO A 48 -8.68 -21.06 7.15
N GLY A 49 -8.11 -21.51 6.04
CA GLY A 49 -7.41 -22.77 5.88
C GLY A 49 -6.04 -22.57 5.23
N THR A 50 -5.28 -23.65 5.08
CA THR A 50 -3.99 -23.63 4.36
C THR A 50 -4.15 -23.52 2.86
N GLU A 51 -5.36 -23.78 2.34
CA GLU A 51 -5.68 -23.74 0.92
C GLU A 51 -6.95 -22.92 0.71
N LEU A 52 -6.94 -22.14 -0.36
CA LEU A 52 -8.10 -21.40 -0.82
C LEU A 52 -8.90 -22.28 -1.75
N ASP A 53 -10.20 -22.41 -1.49
CA ASP A 53 -11.08 -23.10 -2.43
C ASP A 53 -11.24 -22.30 -3.74
N SER A 54 -11.80 -22.93 -4.78
CA SER A 54 -11.97 -22.28 -6.08
C SER A 54 -12.82 -21.01 -6.01
N SER A 55 -13.81 -20.96 -5.11
CA SER A 55 -14.67 -19.79 -4.91
C SER A 55 -13.92 -18.65 -4.23
N GLU A 56 -13.05 -18.95 -3.27
CA GLU A 56 -12.20 -17.97 -2.60
C GLU A 56 -11.12 -17.41 -3.56
N GLN A 57 -10.56 -18.26 -4.43
CA GLN A 57 -9.61 -17.85 -5.47
C GLN A 57 -10.25 -16.93 -6.53
N ASP A 58 -11.46 -17.27 -6.99
CA ASP A 58 -12.20 -16.48 -7.97
C ASP A 58 -12.65 -15.13 -7.38
N CYS A 59 -13.10 -15.12 -6.13
CA CYS A 59 -13.47 -13.89 -5.42
C CYS A 59 -12.27 -12.93 -5.30
N LYS A 60 -11.09 -13.45 -4.92
CA LYS A 60 -9.86 -12.64 -4.88
C LYS A 60 -9.53 -12.05 -6.24
N ARG A 61 -9.65 -12.83 -7.31
CA ARG A 61 -9.38 -12.36 -8.67
C ARG A 61 -10.32 -11.24 -9.08
N SER A 62 -11.62 -11.39 -8.85
CA SER A 62 -12.60 -10.35 -9.17
C SER A 62 -12.38 -9.04 -8.40
N MET A 63 -11.82 -9.09 -7.18
CA MET A 63 -11.66 -7.90 -6.35
C MET A 63 -10.39 -7.09 -6.65
N ILE A 64 -9.39 -7.71 -7.27
CA ILE A 64 -8.11 -7.05 -7.63
C ILE A 64 -8.20 -6.38 -9.01
N PHE A 65 -8.97 -6.96 -9.93
CA PHE A 65 -9.12 -6.47 -11.30
C PHE A 65 -10.41 -5.68 -11.55
N GLY A 66 -11.28 -5.56 -10.54
CA GLY A 66 -12.58 -4.89 -10.61
C GLY A 66 -12.55 -3.43 -10.17
#